data_AF-A0A7J9QZN9-F1
#
_entry.id   AF-A0A7J9QZN9-F1
#
_cell.length_a   1.000
_cell.length_b   1.000
_cell.length_c   1.000
_cell.angle_alpha   90.00
_cell.angle_beta   90.00
_cell.angle_gamma   90.00
#
_symmetry.space_group_name_H-M   'P 1'
#
loop_
_entity.id
_entity.type
_entity.pdbx_description
1 polymer ?
#
loop_
_entity_poly.entity_id
_entity_poly.type
_entity_poly.pdbx_seq_one_letter_code
_entity_poly.pdbx_strand_id
1 'polypeptide(L)' 'MKSDEKRSHRLNHLLKYYLQNPKEKDLFLRAKQMGVTDSTAKDYIRTVIIQAHKIHSR' A
#
# COMPACT_ATOMS: atom_id res chain seq x y z
N MET A 1 -19.04 2.63 0.80
CA MET A 1 -18.05 2.03 -0.13
C MET A 1 -18.17 0.52 -0.04
N LYS A 2 -18.27 -0.17 -1.18
CA LYS A 2 -18.15 -1.63 -1.24
C LYS A 2 -16.75 -2.06 -0.76
N SER A 3 -16.61 -3.30 -0.31
CA SER A 3 -15.33 -3.82 0.25
C SER A 3 -14.14 -3.60 -0.71
N ASP A 4 -14.36 -3.84 -2.00
CA ASP A 4 -13.34 -3.67 -3.04
C ASP A 4 -12.94 -2.22 -3.29
N GLU A 5 -13.90 -1.29 -3.26
CA GLU A 5 -13.63 0.14 -3.38
C GLU A 5 -12.75 0.62 -2.23
N LYS A 6 -13.04 0.14 -1.00
CA LYS A 6 -12.26 0.50 0.20
C LYS A 6 -10.82 -0.03 0.09
N ARG A 7 -10.64 -1.26 -0.39
CA ARG A 7 -9.32 -1.86 -0.63
C ARG A 7 -8.55 -1.07 -1.70
N SER A 8 -9.19 -0.78 -2.83
CA SER A 8 -8.57 -0.02 -3.92
C SER A 8 -8.13 1.38 -3.46
N HIS A 9 -8.99 2.09 -2.72
CA HIS A 9 -8.66 3.40 -2.18
C HIS A 9 -7.44 3.36 -1.23
N ARG A 10 -7.38 2.36 -0.34
CA ARG A 10 -6.25 2.16 0.58
C ARG A 10 -4.94 1.87 -0.18
N LEU A 11 -4.98 1.00 -1.18
CA LEU A 11 -3.81 0.67 -2.00
C LEU A 11 -3.30 1.89 -2.78
N ASN A 12 -4.19 2.65 -3.40
CA ASN A 12 -3.82 3.88 -4.12
C ASN A 12 -3.21 4.94 -3.18
N HIS A 13 -3.75 5.08 -1.97
CA HIS A 13 -3.19 5.97 -0.96
C HIS A 13 -1.79 5.53 -0.52
N LEU A 14 -1.60 4.23 -0.27
CA LEU A 14 -0.28 3.67 0.09
C LEU A 14 0.74 3.79 -1.05
N LEU A 15 0.32 3.59 -2.30
CA LEU A 15 1.18 3.77 -3.46
C LEU A 15 1.68 5.21 -3.59
N LYS A 16 0.78 6.20 -3.50
CA LYS A 16 1.16 7.63 -3.52
C LYS A 16 2.18 7.95 -2.42
N TYR A 17 1.98 7.40 -1.23
CA TYR A 17 2.91 7.57 -0.12
C TYR A 17 4.28 6.93 -0.39
N TYR A 18 4.31 5.68 -0.88
CA TYR A 18 5.55 4.95 -1.15
C TYR A 18 6.39 5.60 -2.25
N LEU A 19 5.74 6.15 -3.29
CA LEU A 19 6.44 6.86 -4.36
C LEU A 19 7.13 8.15 -3.87
N GLN A 20 6.65 8.76 -2.78
CA GLN A 20 7.26 9.94 -2.16
C GLN A 20 8.29 9.59 -1.09
N ASN A 21 8.09 8.48 -0.38
CA ASN A 21 8.96 8.00 0.69
C ASN A 21 9.08 6.46 0.59
N PRO A 22 10.06 5.92 -0.15
CA PRO A 22 10.19 4.50 -0.43
C PRO A 22 10.79 3.73 0.76
N LYS A 23 10.11 3.80 1.91
CA LYS A 23 10.48 3.11 3.15
C LYS A 23 9.41 2.10 3.50
N GLU A 24 9.75 0.82 3.38
CA GLU A 24 8.81 -0.28 3.66
C GLU A 24 8.28 -0.27 5.11
N LYS A 25 9.13 0.06 6.08
CA LYS A 25 8.75 0.15 7.50
C LYS A 25 7.66 1.20 7.72
N ASP A 26 7.80 2.36 7.09
CA ASP A 26 6.82 3.45 7.20
C ASP A 26 5.53 3.09 6.47
N LEU A 27 5.65 2.40 5.32
CA LEU A 27 4.51 1.88 4.57
C LEU A 27 3.71 0.86 5.39
N PHE A 28 4.39 -0.05 6.11
CA PHE A 28 3.76 -1.01 7.02
C PHE A 28 3.02 -0.32 8.16
N LEU A 29 3.67 0.65 8.81
CA LEU A 29 3.04 1.42 9.88
C LEU A 29 1.78 2.14 9.40
N ARG A 30 1.82 2.75 8.21
CA ARG A 30 0.66 3.40 7.59
C ARG A 30 -0.46 2.41 7.26
N ALA A 31 -0.12 1.23 6.72
CA ALA A 31 -1.12 0.19 6.48
C ALA A 31 -1.80 -0.24 7.78
N LYS A 32 -1.03 -0.45 8.86
CA LYS A 32 -1.56 -0.79 10.20
C LYS A 32 -2.51 0.27 10.75
N GLN A 33 -2.20 1.55 10.57
CA GLN A 33 -3.06 2.67 10.97
C GLN A 33 -4.42 2.70 10.25
N MET A 34 -4.58 1.97 9.14
CA MET A 34 -5.87 1.82 8.44
C MET A 34 -6.82 0.79 9.10
N GLY A 35 -6.40 0.19 10.22
CA GLY A 35 -7.18 -0.81 10.96
C GLY A 35 -7.23 -2.17 10.28
N VAL A 36 -6.14 -2.58 9.62
CA VAL A 36 -6.04 -3.91 8.97
C VAL A 36 -5.17 -4.87 9.79
N THR A 37 -5.37 -6.17 9.57
CA THR A 37 -4.54 -7.23 10.16
C THR A 37 -3.11 -7.16 9.63
N ASP A 38 -2.16 -7.75 10.35
CA ASP A 38 -0.75 -7.81 9.92
C ASP A 38 -0.59 -8.53 8.58
N SER A 39 -1.35 -9.60 8.35
CA SER A 39 -1.38 -10.30 7.06
C SER A 39 -1.84 -9.38 5.93
N THR A 40 -2.93 -8.63 6.15
CA THR A 40 -3.45 -7.67 5.16
C THR A 40 -2.45 -6.54 4.91
N ALA A 41 -1.79 -6.04 5.96
CA ALA A 41 -0.76 -5.01 5.83
C ALA A 41 0.43 -5.50 4.98
N LYS A 42 0.92 -6.72 5.22
CA LYS A 42 1.98 -7.36 4.43
C LYS A 42 1.57 -7.51 2.96
N ASP A 43 0.34 -7.92 2.69
CA ASP A 43 -0.17 -8.05 1.32
C ASP A 43 -0.31 -6.69 0.61
N TYR A 44 -0.72 -5.66 1.34
CA TYR A 44 -0.78 -4.29 0.80
C TYR A 44 0.60 -3.78 0.42
N ILE A 45 1.61 -3.97 1.27
CA ILE A 45 2.99 -3.59 0.98
C ILE A 45 3.50 -4.29 -0.27
N ARG A 46 3.35 -5.62 -0.34
CA ARG A 46 3.77 -6.39 -1.52
C ARG A 46 3.13 -5.85 -2.79
N THR A 47 1.83 -5.57 -2.73
CA THR A 47 1.07 -5.01 -3.86
C THR A 47 1.61 -3.65 -4.27
N VAL A 48 1.85 -2.75 -3.31
CA VAL A 48 2.37 -1.40 -3.56
C VAL A 48 3.78 -1.41 -4.13
N ILE A 49 4.68 -2.25 -3.61
CA ILE A 49 6.05 -2.38 -4.11
C ILE A 49 6.04 -2.86 -5.57
N ILE A 50 5.23 -3.88 -5.90
CA ILE A 50 5.09 -4.37 -7.28
C ILE A 50 4.56 -3.26 -8.19
N GLN A 51 3.56 -2.49 -7.76
CA GLN A 51 3.01 -1.38 -8.54
C GLN A 51 4.05 -0.27 -8.75
N ALA A 52 4.81 0.08 -7.72
CA ALA A 52 5.87 1.08 -7.81
C ALA A 52 6.98 0.66 -8.79
N HIS A 53 7.45 -0.60 -8.71
CA HIS A 53 8.41 -1.13 -9.68
C HIS A 53 7.89 -1.05 -11.10
N LYS A 54 6.62 -1.41 -11.36
CA LYS A 54 6.01 -1.30 -12.70
C LYS A 54 5.96 0.13 -13.23
N ILE A 55 5.85 1.12 -12.34
CA ILE A 55 5.87 2.55 -12.71
C ILE A 55 7.29 3.00 -13.07
N HIS A 56 8.30 2.56 -12.32
CA HIS A 56 9.70 2.92 -12.55
C HIS A 56 10.37 2.13 -13.69
N SER A 57 9.87 0.94 -14.01
CA SER A 57 10.35 0.12 -15.14
C SER A 57 9.66 0.44 -16.48
N ARG A 58 8.85 1.50 -16.53
CA ARG A 58 8.29 2.08 -17.76
C ARG A 58 9.13 3.25 -18.22
#